data_AF-A0A8C7IH45-F1
#
_entry.id   AF-A0A8C7IH45-F1
#
_cell.length_a   1.000
_cell.length_b   1.000
_cell.length_c   1.000
_cell.angle_alpha   90.00
_cell.angle_beta   90.00
_cell.angle_gamma   90.00
#
_symmetry.space_group_name_H-M   'P 1'
#
loop_
_entity.id
_entity.type
_entity.pdbx_description
1 polymer ?
#
loop_
_entity_poly.entity_id
_entity_poly.type
_entity_poly.pdbx_seq_one_letter_code
_entity_poly.pdbx_strand_id
1 'polypeptide(L)'
;SGSKLLMDHCCPYLIIQPKKRLNLVRVSKSHQELHRELRMTHKRGPCLNVKPELQRVLEQRNWEQGMKQRKEAEEEKKNRSPLQQELLKRHQRLEELKAQQEGLQSSPEFIRVKESLRRTTILDLGEKVV
;
A
#
# COMPACT_ATOMS: atom_id res chain seq x y z
N SER A 1 -62.09 -10.14 -45.10
CA SER A 1 -62.24 -9.11 -44.05
C SER A 1 -63.11 -9.72 -42.98
N GLY A 2 -62.73 -9.99 -41.74
CA GLY A 2 -61.49 -9.91 -40.97
C GLY A 2 -61.69 -10.87 -39.77
N SER A 3 -60.67 -11.59 -39.31
CA SER A 3 -59.96 -11.31 -38.06
C SER A 3 -60.92 -11.09 -36.87
N LYS A 4 -61.02 -12.01 -35.89
CA LYS A 4 -60.40 -11.92 -34.53
C LYS A 4 -61.44 -12.52 -33.55
N LEU A 5 -61.18 -13.23 -32.46
CA LEU A 5 -60.00 -13.52 -31.67
C LEU A 5 -60.23 -14.83 -30.92
N LEU A 6 -59.11 -15.52 -30.72
CA LEU A 6 -58.92 -16.68 -29.87
C LEU A 6 -59.52 -16.46 -28.47
N MET A 7 -60.17 -17.49 -27.94
CA MET A 7 -60.55 -17.58 -26.54
C MET A 7 -59.30 -17.60 -25.66
N ASP A 8 -59.02 -16.49 -24.99
CA ASP A 8 -58.12 -16.45 -23.84
C ASP A 8 -58.87 -15.93 -22.62
N HIS A 9 -59.84 -16.71 -22.15
CA HIS A 9 -60.43 -16.54 -20.83
C HIS A 9 -60.37 -17.86 -20.07
N CYS A 10 -59.22 -18.09 -19.44
CA CYS A 10 -59.07 -18.45 -18.04
C CYS A 10 -57.69 -19.10 -17.88
N CYS A 11 -56.69 -18.32 -17.49
CA CYS A 11 -55.49 -18.89 -16.90
C CYS A 11 -55.70 -18.83 -15.38
N PRO A 12 -56.19 -19.90 -14.72
CA PRO A 12 -56.15 -19.97 -13.27
C PRO A 12 -54.68 -20.03 -12.86
N TYR A 13 -54.35 -19.53 -11.68
CA TYR A 13 -53.00 -19.53 -11.08
C TYR A 13 -52.05 -18.40 -11.52
N LEU A 14 -52.46 -17.15 -11.27
CA LEU A 14 -51.51 -16.12 -10.84
C LEU A 14 -51.00 -16.43 -9.41
N ILE A 15 -50.22 -17.50 -9.25
CA ILE A 15 -49.37 -17.67 -8.07
C ILE A 15 -48.13 -16.82 -8.35
N ILE A 16 -48.07 -15.64 -7.72
CA ILE A 16 -46.86 -14.81 -7.75
C ILE A 16 -45.74 -15.63 -7.13
N GLN A 17 -44.87 -16.22 -7.96
CA GLN A 17 -43.70 -16.92 -7.45
C GLN A 17 -42.78 -15.89 -6.79
N PRO A 18 -42.38 -16.09 -5.51
CA PRO A 18 -41.44 -15.19 -4.88
C PRO A 18 -40.12 -15.24 -5.65
N LYS A 19 -39.77 -14.13 -6.30
CA LYS A 19 -38.45 -13.96 -6.91
C LYS A 19 -37.42 -14.11 -5.79
N LYS A 20 -36.65 -15.21 -5.82
CA LYS A 20 -35.54 -15.43 -4.90
C LYS A 20 -34.60 -14.24 -5.06
N ARG A 21 -34.51 -13.39 -4.03
CA ARG A 21 -33.56 -12.27 -4.01
C ARG A 21 -32.17 -12.86 -4.23
N LEU A 22 -31.44 -12.33 -5.22
CA LEU A 22 -30.06 -12.73 -5.43
C LEU A 22 -29.28 -12.33 -4.19
N ASN A 23 -28.77 -13.33 -3.47
CA ASN A 23 -27.96 -13.10 -2.31
C ASN A 23 -26.57 -12.67 -2.80
N LEU A 24 -26.26 -11.38 -2.64
CA LEU A 24 -24.99 -10.78 -3.08
C LEU A 24 -23.77 -11.51 -2.51
N VAL A 25 -23.88 -12.04 -1.30
CA VAL A 25 -22.83 -12.84 -0.67
C VAL A 25 -22.66 -14.18 -1.37
N ARG A 26 -23.75 -14.84 -1.80
CA ARG A 26 -23.68 -16.12 -2.52
C ARG A 26 -23.20 -16.00 -3.98
N VAL A 27 -23.31 -14.82 -4.61
CA VAL A 27 -22.74 -14.58 -5.94
C VAL A 27 -21.27 -14.16 -5.91
N SER A 28 -20.75 -13.78 -4.74
CA SER A 28 -19.32 -13.49 -4.58
C SER A 28 -18.49 -14.74 -4.88
N LYS A 29 -17.56 -14.63 -5.84
CA LYS A 29 -16.66 -15.71 -6.24
C LYS A 29 -15.84 -16.22 -5.05
N SER A 30 -15.30 -15.32 -4.22
CA SER A 30 -14.52 -15.69 -3.03
C SER A 30 -15.35 -16.49 -2.02
N HIS A 31 -16.62 -16.10 -1.78
CA HIS A 31 -17.51 -16.86 -0.91
C HIS A 31 -17.77 -18.29 -1.45
N GLN A 32 -17.97 -18.42 -2.76
CA GLN A 32 -18.19 -19.72 -3.39
C GLN A 32 -16.94 -20.61 -3.33
N GLU A 33 -15.76 -20.04 -3.57
CA GLU A 33 -14.48 -20.73 -3.47
C GLU A 33 -14.24 -21.21 -2.03
N LEU A 34 -14.55 -20.39 -1.02
CA LEU A 34 -14.37 -20.74 0.39
C LEU A 34 -15.30 -21.90 0.78
N HIS A 35 -16.57 -21.82 0.37
CA HIS A 35 -17.53 -22.91 0.60
C HIS A 35 -17.14 -24.21 -0.10
N ARG A 36 -16.55 -24.12 -1.30
CA ARG A 36 -16.01 -25.28 -2.01
C ARG A 36 -14.84 -25.88 -1.23
N GLU A 37 -13.90 -25.07 -0.78
CA GLU A 37 -12.74 -25.54 -0.02
C GLU A 37 -13.13 -26.15 1.33
N LEU A 38 -13.97 -25.49 2.14
CA LEU A 38 -14.43 -26.02 3.43
C LEU A 38 -15.06 -27.42 3.29
N ARG A 39 -15.90 -27.61 2.24
CA ARG A 39 -16.49 -28.91 1.93
C ARG A 39 -15.47 -29.95 1.49
N MET A 40 -14.42 -29.54 0.79
CA MET A 40 -13.35 -30.44 0.32
C MET A 40 -12.40 -30.81 1.45
N THR A 41 -11.98 -29.87 2.29
CA THR A 41 -11.12 -30.09 3.45
C THR A 41 -11.76 -31.02 4.46
N HIS A 42 -13.05 -30.83 4.76
CA HIS A 42 -13.78 -31.72 5.67
C HIS A 42 -13.88 -33.16 5.13
N LYS A 43 -13.99 -33.34 3.80
CA LYS A 43 -14.18 -34.66 3.17
C LYS A 43 -12.88 -35.38 2.81
N ARG A 44 -11.80 -34.65 2.52
CA ARG A 44 -10.57 -35.19 1.91
C ARG A 44 -9.28 -34.69 2.56
N GLY A 45 -9.38 -33.90 3.62
CA GLY A 45 -8.24 -33.25 4.25
C GLY A 45 -7.69 -32.06 3.46
N PRO A 46 -6.68 -31.36 4.00
CA PRO A 46 -6.09 -30.18 3.36
C PRO A 46 -5.49 -30.49 1.99
N CYS A 47 -5.81 -29.69 0.97
CA CYS A 47 -5.18 -29.79 -0.34
C CYS A 47 -3.81 -29.10 -0.30
N LEU A 48 -2.71 -29.85 -0.47
CA LEU A 48 -1.34 -29.32 -0.36
C LEU A 48 -0.93 -28.39 -1.52
N ASN A 49 -1.66 -28.43 -2.65
CA ASN A 49 -1.27 -27.74 -3.88
C ASN A 49 -1.99 -26.40 -4.11
N VAL A 50 -2.98 -26.04 -3.28
CA VAL A 50 -3.78 -24.82 -3.46
C VAL A 50 -3.81 -24.06 -2.14
N LYS A 51 -3.40 -22.79 -2.18
CA LYS A 51 -3.52 -21.90 -1.02
C LYS A 51 -5.00 -21.75 -0.65
N PRO A 52 -5.37 -21.91 0.64
CA PRO A 52 -6.75 -21.71 1.08
C PRO A 52 -7.26 -20.30 0.76
N GLU A 53 -8.55 -20.17 0.50
CA GLU A 53 -9.24 -18.90 0.23
C GLU A 53 -8.95 -17.85 1.29
N LEU A 54 -9.05 -18.23 2.57
CA LEU A 54 -8.79 -17.31 3.66
C LEU A 54 -7.37 -16.74 3.57
N GLN A 55 -6.38 -17.58 3.25
CA GLN A 55 -5.01 -17.15 3.07
C GLN A 55 -4.87 -16.23 1.86
N ARG A 56 -5.46 -16.58 0.71
CA ARG A 56 -5.47 -15.72 -0.49
C ARG A 56 -6.08 -14.34 -0.22
N VAL A 57 -7.20 -14.30 0.50
CA VAL A 57 -7.89 -13.04 0.86
C VAL A 57 -7.05 -12.20 1.82
N LEU A 58 -6.38 -12.82 2.80
CA LEU A 58 -5.46 -12.11 3.70
C LEU A 58 -4.24 -11.56 2.95
N GLU A 59 -3.63 -12.36 2.06
CA GLU A 59 -2.52 -11.94 1.21
C GLU A 59 -2.93 -10.76 0.31
N GLN A 60 -4.11 -10.86 -0.33
CA GLN A 60 -4.67 -9.80 -1.16
C GLN A 60 -4.90 -8.51 -0.37
N ARG A 61 -5.51 -8.61 0.81
CA ARG A 61 -5.76 -7.46 1.68
C ARG A 61 -4.45 -6.79 2.13
N ASN A 62 -3.45 -7.57 2.52
CA ASN A 62 -2.14 -7.04 2.92
C ASN A 62 -1.46 -6.33 1.74
N TRP A 63 -1.55 -6.89 0.53
CA TRP A 63 -1.03 -6.27 -0.68
C TRP A 63 -1.75 -4.95 -0.99
N GLU A 64 -3.08 -4.93 -0.94
CA GLU A 64 -3.88 -3.72 -1.17
C GLU A 64 -3.57 -2.61 -0.16
N GLN A 65 -3.42 -2.97 1.13
CA GLN A 65 -3.02 -2.03 2.17
C GLN A 65 -1.61 -1.48 1.92
N GLY A 66 -0.66 -2.34 1.58
CA GLY A 66 0.70 -1.91 1.25
C GLY A 66 0.75 -1.01 0.02
N MET A 67 -0.04 -1.31 -1.02
CA MET A 67 -0.16 -0.46 -2.21
C MET A 67 -0.77 0.90 -1.88
N LYS A 68 -1.82 0.92 -1.05
CA LYS A 68 -2.45 2.16 -0.59
C LYS A 68 -1.46 3.03 0.19
N GLN A 69 -0.72 2.45 1.15
CA GLN A 69 0.30 3.18 1.92
C GLN A 69 1.42 3.74 1.04
N ARG A 70 1.89 2.96 0.05
CA ARG A 70 2.91 3.44 -0.91
C ARG A 70 2.41 4.62 -1.71
N LYS A 71 1.17 4.55 -2.21
CA LYS A 71 0.54 5.63 -2.97
C LYS A 71 0.36 6.88 -2.10
N GLU A 72 -0.11 6.74 -0.87
CA GLU A 72 -0.23 7.84 0.08
C GLU A 72 1.12 8.49 0.40
N ALA A 73 2.17 7.69 0.62
CA ALA A 73 3.51 8.21 0.85
C ALA A 73 4.12 8.92 -0.37
N GLU A 74 3.80 8.46 -1.59
CA GLU A 74 4.21 9.13 -2.83
C GLU A 74 3.47 10.45 -3.04
N GLU A 75 2.15 10.45 -2.84
CA GLU A 75 1.33 11.67 -2.86
C GLU A 75 1.80 12.67 -1.80
N GLU A 76 2.09 12.22 -0.57
CA GLU A 76 2.62 13.11 0.46
C GLU A 76 3.95 13.73 0.03
N LYS A 77 4.87 12.94 -0.55
CA LYS A 77 6.14 13.47 -1.09
C LYS A 77 5.94 14.49 -2.19
N LYS A 78 4.99 14.23 -3.10
CA LYS A 78 4.64 15.13 -4.21
C LYS A 78 3.99 16.42 -3.72
N ASN A 79 3.14 16.32 -2.71
CA ASN A 79 2.41 17.43 -2.12
C ASN A 79 3.21 18.20 -1.05
N ARG A 80 4.49 17.89 -0.84
CA ARG A 80 5.37 18.64 0.08
C ARG A 80 5.50 20.09 -0.36
N SER A 81 5.26 21.01 0.58
CA SER A 81 5.50 22.44 0.38
C SER A 81 6.97 22.73 0.07
N PRO A 82 7.30 23.76 -0.74
CA PRO A 82 8.69 24.18 -0.97
C PRO A 82 9.48 24.38 0.33
N LEU A 83 8.85 24.91 1.38
CA LEU A 83 9.48 25.07 2.70
C LEU A 83 9.84 23.73 3.35
N GLN A 84 8.92 22.75 3.31
CA GLN A 84 9.16 21.41 3.86
C GLN A 84 10.30 20.70 3.12
N GLN A 85 10.38 20.87 1.79
CA GLN A 85 11.49 20.34 1.01
C GLN A 85 12.83 20.96 1.42
N GLU A 86 12.89 22.27 1.65
CA GLU A 86 14.12 22.94 2.08
C GLU A 86 14.53 22.54 3.51
N LEU A 87 13.57 22.38 4.42
CA LEU A 87 13.85 21.86 5.76
C LEU A 87 14.45 20.45 5.72
N LEU A 88 13.93 19.57 4.87
CA LEU A 88 14.48 18.22 4.70
C LEU A 88 15.91 18.25 4.15
N LYS A 89 16.17 19.08 3.14
CA LYS A 89 17.54 19.25 2.61
C LYS A 89 18.49 19.76 3.68
N ARG A 90 18.07 20.76 4.47
CA ARG A 90 18.88 21.28 5.58
C ARG A 90 19.13 20.21 6.64
N HIS A 91 18.12 19.40 6.98
CA HIS A 91 18.27 18.30 7.91
C HIS A 91 19.28 17.26 7.40
N GLN A 92 19.19 16.84 6.14
CA GLN A 92 20.13 15.90 5.51
C GLN A 92 21.57 16.43 5.54
N ARG A 93 21.80 17.69 5.18
CA ARG A 93 23.14 18.31 5.26
C ARG A 93 23.70 18.29 6.68
N LEU A 94 22.84 18.50 7.69
CA LEU A 94 23.27 18.47 9.09
C LEU A 94 23.60 17.04 9.55
N GLU A 95 22.85 16.03 9.10
CA GLU A 95 23.18 14.62 9.38
C GLU A 95 24.52 14.22 8.76
N GLU A 96 24.78 14.61 7.51
CA GLU A 96 26.06 14.36 6.83
C GLU A 96 27.24 15.00 7.57
N LEU A 97 27.08 16.26 8.02
CA LEU A 97 28.10 16.94 8.81
C LEU A 97 28.33 16.29 10.18
N LYS A 98 27.25 15.83 10.84
CA LYS A 98 27.36 15.09 12.11
C LYS A 98 28.10 13.77 11.91
N ALA A 99 27.76 13.00 10.88
CA ALA A 99 28.44 11.74 10.56
C ALA A 99 29.93 11.96 10.26
N GLN A 100 30.29 13.02 9.53
CA GLN A 100 31.69 13.40 9.30
C GLN A 100 32.40 13.80 10.60
N GLN A 101 31.72 14.54 11.48
CA GLN A 101 32.27 14.93 12.77
C GLN A 101 32.49 13.72 13.68
N GLU A 102 31.55 12.77 13.73
CA GLU A 102 31.68 11.50 14.46
C GLU A 102 32.85 10.67 13.94
N GLY A 103 33.00 10.54 12.62
CA GLY A 103 34.16 9.88 12.01
C GLY A 103 35.49 10.55 12.37
N LEU A 104 35.50 11.89 12.44
CA LEU A 104 36.67 12.65 12.86
C LEU A 104 36.94 12.49 14.38
N GLN A 105 35.91 12.46 15.22
CA GLN A 105 36.04 12.20 16.67
C GLN A 105 36.58 10.79 16.95
N SER A 106 36.19 9.81 16.13
CA SER A 106 36.74 8.45 16.19
C SER A 106 38.15 8.34 15.62
N SER A 107 38.69 9.38 14.98
CA SER A 107 40.03 9.39 14.41
C SER A 107 41.10 9.78 15.42
N PRO A 108 42.37 9.35 15.23
CA PRO A 108 43.47 9.74 16.11
C PRO A 108 43.64 11.26 16.25
N GLU A 109 44.10 11.70 17.42
CA GLU A 109 44.15 13.11 17.80
C GLU A 109 44.94 14.00 16.83
N PHE A 110 46.07 13.52 16.29
CA PHE A 110 46.88 14.31 15.35
C PHE A 110 46.14 14.58 14.03
N ILE A 111 45.26 13.68 13.58
CA ILE A 111 44.40 13.90 12.41
C ILE A 111 43.36 14.99 12.73
N ARG A 112 42.75 14.92 13.91
CA ARG A 112 41.78 15.91 14.40
C ARG A 112 42.40 17.31 14.49
N VAL A 113 43.57 17.43 15.12
CA VAL A 113 44.29 18.71 15.27
C VAL A 113 44.69 19.28 13.91
N LYS A 114 45.22 18.45 13.01
CA LYS A 114 45.60 18.88 11.65
C LYS A 114 44.40 19.38 10.84
N GLU A 115 43.27 18.68 10.90
CA GLU A 115 42.02 19.08 10.25
C GLU A 115 41.48 20.40 10.83
N SER A 116 41.49 20.56 12.15
CA SER A 116 41.09 21.80 12.82
C SER A 116 41.95 22.99 12.39
N LEU A 117 43.28 22.84 12.37
CA LEU A 117 44.18 23.90 11.92
C LEU A 117 43.91 24.31 10.47
N ARG A 118 43.65 23.36 9.56
CA ARG A 118 43.26 23.65 8.17
C ARG A 118 41.98 24.49 8.10
N ARG A 119 40.95 24.15 8.88
CA ARG A 119 39.68 24.88 8.90
C ARG A 119 39.87 26.33 9.37
N THR A 120 40.66 26.55 10.41
CA THR A 120 40.93 27.90 10.92
C THR A 120 41.69 28.75 9.89
N THR A 121 42.66 28.17 9.17
CA THR A 121 43.43 28.91 8.14
C THR A 121 42.58 29.37 6.95
N ILE A 122 41.51 28.65 6.60
CA ILE A 122 40.62 29.02 5.48
C ILE A 122 39.73 30.20 5.86
N LEU A 123 39.26 30.26 7.11
CA LEU A 123 38.44 31.37 7.61
C LEU A 123 39.24 32.68 7.68
N ASP A 124 40.50 32.61 8.10
CA ASP A 124 41.41 33.77 8.19
C ASP A 124 41.80 34.34 6.81
N LEU A 125 41.73 33.53 5.74
CA LEU A 125 41.95 33.99 4.36
C LEU A 125 40.72 34.66 3.73
N GLY A 126 39.52 34.29 4.16
CA GLY A 126 38.25 34.86 3.66
C GLY A 126 37.99 36.29 4.14
N GLU A 127 38.56 36.68 5.29
CA GLU A 127 38.43 38.04 5.84
C GLU A 127 39.42 39.04 5.23
N LYS A 128 40.45 38.59 4.51
CA LYS A 128 41.48 39.46 3.89
C LYS A 128 41.20 39.85 2.42
N VAL A 129 40.04 39.47 1.86
CA VAL A 129 39.66 39.73 0.46
C VAL A 129 38.41 40.63 0.34
N VAL A 130 38.15 41.47 1.36
CA VAL A 130 37.12 42.53 1.29
C VAL A 130 37.77 43.88 1.59
#